data_AF-A0A535GTC0-F1
#
_entry.id   AF-A0A535GTC0-F1
#
_cell.length_a   1.000
_cell.length_b   1.000
_cell.length_c   1.000
_cell.angle_alpha   90.00
_cell.angle_beta   90.00
_cell.angle_gamma   90.00
#
_symmetry.space_group_name_H-M   'P 1'
#
loop_
_entity.id
_entity.type
_entity.pdbx_description
1 polymer ?
#
loop_
_entity_poly.entity_id
_entity_poly.type
_entity_poly.pdbx_seq_one_letter_code
_entity_poly.pdbx_strand_id
1 'polypeptide(L)'
;MVIAIDRETGEWQPVLEGLDHPHAVRVLDARHFTVADTVRGRALLVTINKLGAQVEADIDTGTNWLQDCRYDSDRNCWILVDGKNSRVVLRHGRSGNKKLAEFNFDPEWRLYETHVL
;
A
#
# COMPACT_ATOMS: atom_id res chain seq x y z
N MET A 1 -11.08 2.83 6.91
CA MET A 1 -10.34 2.40 8.11
C MET A 1 -9.66 1.05 7.81
N VAL A 2 -8.67 0.67 8.61
CA VAL A 2 -8.16 -0.71 8.70
C VAL A 2 -8.46 -1.23 10.11
N ILE A 3 -8.90 -2.48 10.20
CA ILE A 3 -9.16 -3.17 11.47
C ILE A 3 -8.23 -4.37 11.61
N ALA A 4 -7.91 -4.72 12.86
CA ALA A 4 -7.35 -6.01 13.20
C ALA A 4 -8.48 -6.88 13.77
N ILE A 5 -8.50 -8.15 13.39
CA ILE A 5 -9.46 -9.15 13.86
C ILE A 5 -8.67 -10.27 14.54
N ASP A 6 -8.95 -10.55 15.80
CA ASP A 6 -8.47 -11.74 16.47
C ASP A 6 -9.06 -12.98 15.79
N ARG A 7 -8.19 -13.90 15.37
CA ARG A 7 -8.61 -15.04 14.55
C ARG A 7 -9.40 -16.07 15.35
N GLU A 8 -9.16 -16.19 16.65
CA GLU A 8 -9.77 -17.21 17.49
C GLU A 8 -11.13 -16.73 18.02
N THR A 9 -11.22 -15.47 18.45
CA THR A 9 -12.43 -14.91 19.07
C THR A 9 -13.31 -14.13 18.08
N GLY A 10 -12.74 -13.65 16.97
CA GLY A 10 -13.42 -12.74 16.04
C GLY A 10 -13.57 -11.31 16.57
N GLU A 11 -13.03 -11.00 17.76
CA GLU A 11 -12.99 -9.64 18.28
C GLU A 11 -12.16 -8.76 17.36
N TRP A 12 -12.60 -7.51 17.16
CA TRP A 12 -11.93 -6.60 16.24
C TRP A 12 -11.77 -5.21 16.84
N GLN A 13 -10.76 -4.51 16.37
CA GLN A 13 -10.49 -3.13 16.74
C GLN A 13 -9.92 -2.34 15.57
N PRO A 14 -10.24 -1.04 15.45
CA PRO A 14 -9.58 -0.17 14.48
C PRO A 14 -8.09 -0.08 14.79
N VAL A 15 -7.27 -0.17 13.75
CA VAL A 15 -5.81 0.04 13.83
C VAL A 15 -5.34 1.24 13.04
N LEU A 16 -6.07 1.64 11.99
CA LEU A 16 -5.86 2.90 11.29
C LEU A 16 -7.19 3.54 10.88
N GLU A 17 -7.31 4.83 11.16
CA GLU A 17 -8.50 5.64 10.85
C GLU A 17 -8.15 6.82 9.94
N GLY A 18 -9.17 7.58 9.52
CA GLY A 18 -8.98 8.77 8.66
C GLY A 18 -8.54 8.48 7.22
N LEU A 19 -8.59 7.22 6.79
CA LEU A 19 -8.35 6.80 5.41
C LEU A 19 -9.56 7.10 4.51
N ASP A 20 -9.31 7.27 3.21
CA ASP A 20 -10.31 7.57 2.21
C ASP A 20 -10.35 6.47 1.14
N HIS A 21 -11.35 5.59 1.26
CA HIS A 21 -11.54 4.40 0.42
C HIS A 21 -10.26 3.54 0.31
N PRO A 22 -9.70 3.04 1.43
CA PRO A 22 -8.55 2.14 1.35
C PRO A 22 -8.93 0.85 0.59
N HIS A 23 -8.10 0.43 -0.36
CA HIS A 23 -8.43 -0.68 -1.28
C HIS A 23 -7.62 -1.95 -1.02
N ALA A 24 -6.32 -1.83 -0.75
CA ALA A 24 -5.44 -2.97 -0.54
C ALA A 24 -4.70 -2.85 0.79
N VAL A 25 -4.54 -4.00 1.47
CA VAL A 25 -3.69 -4.19 2.65
C VAL A 25 -2.75 -5.36 2.38
N ARG A 26 -1.44 -5.14 2.46
CA ARG A 26 -0.43 -6.21 2.25
C ARG A 26 0.39 -6.41 3.52
N VAL A 27 0.30 -7.59 4.13
CA VAL A 27 1.19 -7.98 5.23
C VAL A 27 2.59 -8.23 4.66
N LEU A 28 3.59 -7.55 5.23
CA LEU A 28 4.99 -7.69 4.82
C LEU A 28 5.73 -8.65 5.74
N ASP A 29 5.54 -8.48 7.05
CA ASP A 29 6.11 -9.31 8.10
C ASP A 29 5.23 -9.26 9.37
N ALA A 30 5.74 -9.77 10.49
CA ALA A 30 5.02 -9.83 11.76
C ALA A 30 4.62 -8.46 12.36
N ARG A 31 5.25 -7.38 11.93
CA ARG A 31 5.05 -6.01 12.43
C ARG A 31 4.73 -5.01 11.35
N HIS A 32 4.89 -5.31 10.06
CA HIS A 32 4.68 -4.33 9.00
C HIS A 32 3.63 -4.76 8.00
N PHE A 33 2.84 -3.79 7.55
CA PHE A 33 1.94 -3.92 6.42
C PHE A 33 1.88 -2.62 5.62
N THR A 34 1.43 -2.71 4.36
CA THR A 34 1.15 -1.53 3.54
C THR A 34 -0.34 -1.35 3.30
N VAL A 35 -0.75 -0.10 3.06
CA VAL A 35 -2.14 0.25 2.75
C VAL A 35 -2.19 1.17 1.53
N ALA A 36 -3.04 0.83 0.57
CA ALA A 36 -3.38 1.71 -0.54
C ALA A 36 -4.56 2.60 -0.16
N ASP A 37 -4.29 3.83 0.32
CA ASP A 37 -5.26 4.87 0.64
C ASP A 37 -5.70 5.56 -0.66
N THR A 38 -6.64 4.91 -1.36
CA THR A 38 -6.81 5.00 -2.81
C THR A 38 -7.22 6.38 -3.29
N VAL A 39 -8.30 6.95 -2.73
CA VAL A 39 -8.84 8.24 -3.20
C VAL A 39 -7.91 9.38 -2.82
N ARG A 40 -7.25 9.29 -1.67
CA ARG A 40 -6.17 10.21 -1.27
C ARG A 40 -4.88 10.04 -2.07
N GLY A 41 -4.75 8.95 -2.82
CA GLY A 41 -3.59 8.69 -3.64
C GLY A 41 -2.32 8.40 -2.87
N ARG A 42 -2.42 7.82 -1.67
CA ARG A 42 -1.27 7.56 -0.80
C ARG A 42 -1.00 6.07 -0.65
N ALA A 43 0.27 5.69 -0.70
CA ALA A 43 0.73 4.39 -0.23
C ALA A 43 1.31 4.57 1.17
N LEU A 44 0.83 3.79 2.13
CA LEU A 44 1.24 3.85 3.54
C LEU A 44 2.07 2.62 3.89
N LEU A 45 3.21 2.82 4.57
CA LEU A 45 3.94 1.77 5.29
C LEU A 45 3.59 1.92 6.76
N VAL A 46 3.07 0.85 7.34
CA VAL A 46 2.50 0.86 8.67
C VAL A 46 3.19 -0.18 9.51
N THR A 47 3.58 0.20 10.73
CA THR A 47 4.04 -0.72 11.76
C THR A 47 2.91 -1.00 12.75
N ILE A 48 2.83 -2.22 13.27
CA ILE A 48 1.82 -2.65 14.23
C ILE A 48 2.47 -3.40 15.39
N ASN A 49 1.98 -3.13 16.59
CA ASN A 49 2.33 -3.83 17.81
C ASN A 49 1.10 -3.95 18.73
N LYS A 50 1.29 -4.47 19.95
CA LYS A 50 0.20 -4.67 20.92
C LYS A 50 -0.51 -3.38 21.35
N LEU A 51 0.13 -2.22 21.18
CA LEU A 51 -0.41 -0.90 21.53
C LEU A 51 -1.16 -0.24 20.37
N GLY A 52 -1.09 -0.79 19.16
CA GLY A 52 -1.77 -0.26 17.98
C GLY A 52 -0.86 -0.19 16.75
N ALA A 53 -1.31 0.53 15.72
CA ALA A 53 -0.56 0.73 14.49
C ALA A 53 -0.17 2.19 14.28
N GLN A 54 0.97 2.41 13.62
CA GLN A 54 1.51 3.73 13.31
C GLN A 54 2.02 3.76 11.88
N VAL A 55 1.72 4.84 11.16
CA VAL A 55 2.30 5.09 9.83
C VAL A 55 3.77 5.47 9.99
N GLU A 56 4.68 4.64 9.46
CA GLU A 56 6.12 4.92 9.45
C GLU A 56 6.52 5.78 8.25
N ALA A 57 5.85 5.59 7.12
CA ALA A 57 6.04 6.37 5.92
C ALA A 57 4.75 6.44 5.12
N ASP A 58 4.49 7.57 4.49
CA ASP A 58 3.48 7.73 3.47
C ASP A 58 4.08 8.41 2.24
N ILE A 59 3.63 8.00 1.06
CA ILE A 59 4.07 8.61 -0.19
C ILE A 59 2.89 8.96 -1.07
N ASP A 60 2.95 10.14 -1.70
CA ASP A 60 2.02 10.52 -2.76
C ASP A 60 2.34 9.72 -4.02
N THR A 61 1.35 9.00 -4.52
CA THR A 61 1.49 8.13 -5.70
C THR A 61 1.18 8.85 -7.00
N GLY A 62 0.62 10.07 -6.96
CA GLY A 62 0.24 10.85 -8.13
C GLY A 62 -0.99 10.29 -8.88
N THR A 63 -1.76 9.42 -8.25
CA THR A 63 -3.01 8.86 -8.76
C THR A 63 -4.05 8.82 -7.65
N ASN A 64 -5.32 8.95 -7.98
CA ASN A 64 -6.43 8.78 -7.04
C ASN A 64 -7.15 7.42 -7.21
N TRP A 65 -6.50 6.49 -7.92
CA TRP A 65 -6.97 5.11 -8.06
C TRP A 65 -5.81 4.13 -7.91
N LEU A 66 -5.07 4.27 -6.80
CA LEU A 66 -4.04 3.33 -6.39
C LEU A 66 -4.69 2.01 -5.95
N GLN A 67 -4.55 0.95 -6.74
CA GLN A 67 -5.24 -0.31 -6.50
C GLN A 67 -4.49 -1.25 -5.57
N ASP A 68 -3.16 -1.21 -5.61
CA ASP A 68 -2.31 -2.03 -4.76
C ASP A 68 -0.98 -1.30 -4.50
N CYS A 69 -0.37 -1.60 -3.35
CA CYS A 69 0.96 -1.12 -3.03
C CYS A 69 1.68 -2.07 -2.09
N ARG A 70 2.99 -2.22 -2.31
CA ARG A 70 3.89 -3.01 -1.45
C ARG A 70 5.21 -2.26 -1.31
N TYR A 71 5.77 -2.31 -0.11
CA TYR A 71 7.16 -1.93 0.12
C TYR A 71 8.01 -3.20 0.27
N ASP A 72 9.05 -3.30 -0.53
CA ASP A 72 10.07 -4.34 -0.46
C ASP A 72 11.28 -3.77 0.30
N SER A 73 11.50 -4.24 1.52
CA SER A 73 12.58 -3.77 2.39
C SER A 73 13.96 -4.19 1.88
N ASP A 74 14.06 -5.37 1.29
CA ASP A 74 15.33 -5.95 0.84
C ASP A 74 15.86 -5.19 -0.38
N ARG A 75 14.95 -4.73 -1.24
CA ARG A 75 15.26 -3.90 -2.41
C ARG A 75 15.11 -2.40 -2.16
N ASN A 76 14.68 -2.00 -0.95
CA ASN A 76 14.37 -0.63 -0.57
C ASN A 76 13.50 0.08 -1.64
N CYS A 77 12.37 -0.53 -1.99
CA CYS A 77 11.57 -0.16 -3.15
C CYS A 77 10.06 -0.26 -2.88
N TRP A 78 9.32 0.75 -3.30
CA TRP A 78 7.88 0.73 -3.46
C TRP A 78 7.49 0.14 -4.81
N ILE A 79 6.46 -0.70 -4.81
CA ILE A 79 5.76 -1.21 -5.99
C ILE A 79 4.33 -0.67 -5.91
N LEU A 80 3.91 0.10 -6.90
CA LEU A 80 2.65 0.82 -6.91
C LEU A 80 1.84 0.45 -8.14
N VAL A 81 0.57 0.05 -7.96
CA VAL A 81 -0.35 -0.29 -9.05
C VAL A 81 -1.31 0.88 -9.26
N ASP A 82 -1.06 1.67 -10.28
CA ASP A 82 -1.90 2.79 -10.67
C ASP A 82 -2.95 2.29 -11.66
N GLY A 83 -4.13 1.93 -11.13
CA GLY A 83 -5.24 1.41 -11.91
C GLY A 83 -5.85 2.44 -12.86
N LYS A 84 -5.66 3.74 -12.58
CA LYS A 84 -6.18 4.84 -13.43
C LYS A 84 -5.45 4.98 -14.73
N ASN A 85 -4.13 4.81 -14.69
CA ASN A 85 -3.27 5.00 -15.85
C ASN A 85 -2.72 3.66 -16.37
N SER A 86 -3.30 2.54 -15.92
CA SER A 86 -2.93 1.17 -16.30
C SER A 86 -1.41 0.96 -16.30
N ARG A 87 -0.77 1.30 -15.18
CA ARG A 87 0.69 1.22 -15.03
C ARG A 87 1.13 0.71 -13.67
N VAL A 88 2.33 0.15 -13.64
CA VAL A 88 3.05 -0.17 -12.40
C VAL A 88 4.25 0.76 -12.28
N VAL A 89 4.38 1.42 -11.12
CA VAL A 89 5.47 2.36 -10.85
C VAL A 89 6.34 1.80 -9.72
N LEU A 90 7.65 1.76 -9.95
CA LEU A 90 8.64 1.43 -8.93
C LEU A 90 9.29 2.70 -8.41
N ARG A 91 9.38 2.87 -7.09
CA ARG A 91 10.04 4.03 -6.47
C ARG A 91 11.00 3.62 -5.38
N HIS A 92 12.18 4.22 -5.37
CA HIS A 92 13.23 3.92 -4.41
C HIS A 92 13.02 4.63 -3.07
N GLY A 93 13.43 3.97 -1.99
CA GLY A 93 13.46 4.54 -0.65
C GLY A 93 12.10 4.51 0.02
N ARG A 94 12.10 4.52 1.37
CA ARG A 94 10.86 4.64 2.15
C ARG A 94 10.06 5.91 1.79
N SER A 95 10.74 7.01 1.47
CA SER A 95 10.10 8.26 1.03
C SER A 95 9.55 8.21 -0.39
N GLY A 96 9.91 7.21 -1.20
CA GLY A 96 9.39 7.06 -2.57
C GLY A 96 9.69 8.22 -3.51
N ASN A 97 10.68 9.08 -3.20
CA ASN A 97 10.92 10.32 -3.94
C ASN A 97 11.60 10.11 -5.30
N LYS A 98 12.21 8.94 -5.54
CA LYS A 98 12.93 8.64 -6.79
C LYS A 98 12.24 7.52 -7.54
N LYS A 99 11.67 7.81 -8.72
CA LYS A 99 11.15 6.77 -9.63
C LYS A 99 12.32 5.92 -10.15
N LEU A 100 12.21 4.60 -10.01
CA LEU A 100 13.16 3.62 -10.53
C LEU A 100 12.75 3.13 -11.90
N ALA A 101 11.49 2.77 -12.07
CA ALA A 101 10.94 2.24 -13.30
C ALA A 101 9.44 2.51 -13.39
N GLU A 102 8.92 2.42 -14.60
CA GLU A 102 7.50 2.49 -14.90
C GLU A 102 7.19 1.51 -16.01
N PHE A 103 6.17 0.69 -15.80
CA PHE A 103 5.67 -0.27 -16.77
C PHE A 103 4.28 0.19 -17.16
N ASN A 104 4.15 0.70 -18.37
CA ASN A 104 2.86 1.08 -18.94
C ASN A 104 2.26 -0.13 -19.65
N PHE A 105 1.01 -0.41 -19.35
CA PHE A 105 0.24 -1.47 -19.98
C PHE A 105 -0.81 -0.86 -20.92
N ASP A 106 -1.60 -1.73 -21.53
CA ASP A 106 -2.73 -1.30 -22.35
C ASP A 106 -3.68 -0.42 -21.51
N PRO A 107 -4.04 0.78 -21.99
CA PRO A 107 -4.90 1.71 -21.25
C PRO A 107 -6.34 1.20 -21.06
N GLU A 108 -6.78 0.19 -21.82
CA GLU A 108 -8.08 -0.45 -21.61
C GLU A 108 -8.08 -1.45 -20.45
N TRP A 109 -6.88 -1.87 -19.99
CA TRP A 109 -6.77 -2.83 -18.90
C TRP A 109 -7.03 -2.18 -17.55
N ARG A 110 -7.64 -2.93 -16.65
CA ARG A 110 -7.76 -2.57 -15.23
C ARG A 110 -6.78 -3.40 -14.43
N LEU A 111 -5.78 -2.73 -13.86
CA LEU A 111 -4.78 -3.38 -13.01
C LEU A 111 -5.28 -3.32 -11.56
N TYR A 112 -5.33 -4.48 -10.91
CA TYR A 112 -5.85 -4.61 -9.54
C TYR A 112 -4.75 -4.91 -8.53
N GLU A 113 -3.77 -5.71 -8.90
CA GLU A 113 -2.71 -6.14 -7.99
C GLU A 113 -1.42 -6.53 -8.72
N THR A 114 -0.34 -6.63 -7.95
CA THR A 114 0.93 -7.22 -8.38
C THR A 114 1.38 -8.32 -7.42
N HIS A 115 1.98 -9.37 -7.97
CA HIS A 115 2.66 -10.41 -7.21
C HIS A 115 4.14 -10.40 -7.54
N VAL A 116 4.98 -10.36 -6.51
CA VAL A 116 6.43 -10.52 -6.64
C VAL A 116 6.73 -12.00 -6.50
N LEU A 117 7.30 -12.59 -7.55
CA LEU A 117 7.71 -14.00 -7.61
C LEU A 117 9.10 -14.21 -6.99
#